data_AF-C5M9M3-F1
#
_entry.id   AF-C5M9M3-F1
#
_cell.length_a   1.000
_cell.length_b   1.000
_cell.length_c   1.000
_cell.angle_alpha   90.00
_cell.angle_beta   90.00
_cell.angle_gamma   90.00
#
_symmetry.space_group_name_H-M   'P 1'
#
loop_
_entity.id
_entity.type
_entity.pdbx_description
1 polymer ?
#
loop_
_entity_poly.entity_id
_entity_poly.type
_entity_poly.pdbx_seq_one_letter_code
_entity_poly.pdbx_strand_id
1 'polypeptide(L)'
;MARNEFSDCRDPSGKISLFYLALKKKQILIGLWRTVHHAEQQKMLKFLNNDFTQHRWKSAALKNAFVLLGKHRYIDAAYFFLLGDSPLDCCNILANKLNDPTLAIAIAKIYGKSKINDEKNELLYQVIERYVLPDAIKNGDRWTTSWIFWQIKEKELSIQALIKSPIDMVSKHSNFDIPKDLQVSTKGQSFLRDDPVLIILFNDLRNKKINYLKGSLNISKDEEFQFIIKVCMIYTRMGCDYLALELLRNWTFDTKDDDLKKSDQNNGGYLNKEPTPLSSVANLKPPSSQAFEEPDMSSFDFGF
;
A
#
# COMPACT_ATOMS: atom_id res chain seq x y z
N MET A 1 -1.08 -8.96 19.61
CA MET A 1 0.39 -8.84 19.61
C MET A 1 0.92 -8.30 20.93
N ALA A 2 0.86 -6.99 21.25
CA ALA A 2 1.44 -6.48 22.51
C ALA A 2 0.91 -7.15 23.80
N ARG A 3 -0.39 -7.47 23.86
CA ARG A 3 -0.99 -8.21 25.00
C ARG A 3 -0.58 -9.68 25.06
N ASN A 4 -0.28 -10.30 23.91
CA ASN A 4 0.15 -11.70 23.82
C ASN A 4 1.65 -11.81 24.14
N GLU A 5 2.47 -10.90 23.62
CA GLU A 5 3.89 -10.83 24.00
C GLU A 5 4.08 -10.56 25.51
N PHE A 6 3.18 -9.76 26.11
CA PHE A 6 3.19 -9.54 27.56
C PHE A 6 2.72 -10.77 28.37
N SER A 7 1.87 -11.64 27.82
CA SER A 7 1.53 -12.90 28.49
C SER A 7 2.70 -13.87 28.51
N ASP A 8 3.59 -13.77 27.52
CA ASP A 8 4.64 -14.76 27.28
C ASP A 8 5.94 -14.43 28.01
N CYS A 9 6.42 -13.18 27.97
CA CYS A 9 7.70 -12.80 28.61
C CYS A 9 7.54 -12.06 29.93
N ARG A 10 6.34 -11.54 30.27
CA ARG A 10 6.02 -10.76 31.48
C ARG A 10 6.95 -9.57 31.80
N ASP A 11 7.93 -9.27 30.95
CA ASP A 11 8.85 -8.15 31.07
C ASP A 11 8.24 -6.88 30.46
N PRO A 12 8.21 -5.75 31.19
CA PRO A 12 7.67 -4.49 30.69
C PRO A 12 8.64 -3.80 29.72
N SER A 13 9.93 -4.15 29.76
CA SER A 13 11.00 -3.71 28.85
C SER A 13 10.91 -4.44 27.50
N GLY A 14 11.62 -3.94 26.49
CA GLY A 14 11.65 -4.58 25.17
C GLY A 14 10.45 -4.26 24.26
N LYS A 15 9.96 -5.28 23.51
CA LYS A 15 9.01 -5.11 22.39
C LYS A 15 7.67 -4.53 22.84
N ILE A 16 7.24 -4.82 24.07
CA ILE A 16 5.97 -4.32 24.62
C ILE A 16 6.03 -2.80 24.82
N SER A 17 7.11 -2.30 25.44
CA SER A 17 7.38 -0.86 25.55
C SER A 17 7.41 -0.19 24.18
N LEU A 18 8.07 -0.81 23.21
CA LEU A 18 8.15 -0.32 21.83
C LEU A 18 6.77 -0.19 21.19
N PHE A 19 5.91 -1.20 21.30
CA PHE A 19 4.56 -1.17 20.72
C PHE A 19 3.66 -0.12 21.37
N TYR A 20 3.68 0.01 22.70
CA TYR A 20 2.87 1.01 23.39
C TYR A 20 3.33 2.44 23.09
N LEU A 21 4.64 2.65 22.94
CA LEU A 21 5.19 3.96 22.55
C LEU A 21 4.95 4.28 21.08
N ALA A 22 5.00 3.29 20.17
CA ALA A 22 4.59 3.47 18.78
C ALA A 22 3.14 3.95 18.66
N LEU A 23 2.24 3.46 19.54
CA LEU A 23 0.85 3.90 19.65
C LEU A 23 0.66 5.22 20.41
N LYS A 24 1.74 5.89 20.83
CA LYS A 24 1.73 7.12 21.65
C LYS A 24 0.98 6.98 22.98
N LYS A 25 0.83 5.74 23.50
CA LYS A 25 0.09 5.40 24.73
C LYS A 25 1.02 5.35 25.95
N LYS A 26 1.72 6.45 26.23
CA LYS A 26 2.68 6.55 27.36
C LYS A 26 2.03 6.21 28.71
N GLN A 27 0.79 6.63 28.95
CA GLN A 27 0.13 6.44 30.25
C GLN A 27 -0.11 4.96 30.58
N ILE A 28 -0.46 4.16 29.58
CA ILE A 28 -0.63 2.71 29.74
C ILE A 28 0.73 2.07 30.06
N LEU A 29 1.80 2.54 29.40
CA LEU A 29 3.14 2.05 29.69
C LEU A 29 3.57 2.35 31.14
N ILE A 30 3.28 3.55 31.66
CA ILE A 30 3.54 3.90 33.07
C ILE A 30 2.78 2.96 34.01
N GLY A 31 1.51 2.67 33.72
CA GLY A 31 0.72 1.68 34.47
C GLY A 31 1.37 0.30 34.48
N LEU A 32 1.83 -0.17 33.32
CA LEU A 32 2.50 -1.46 33.18
C LEU A 32 3.78 -1.54 34.02
N TRP A 33 4.62 -0.51 33.96
CA TRP A 33 5.84 -0.42 34.76
C TRP A 33 5.58 -0.34 36.26
N ARG A 34 4.38 0.04 36.73
CA ARG A 34 4.03 -0.05 38.17
C ARG A 34 3.68 -1.47 38.59
N THR A 35 3.09 -2.26 37.69
CA THR A 35 2.61 -3.62 37.99
C THR A 35 3.71 -4.68 37.97
N VAL A 36 4.80 -4.46 37.23
CA VAL A 36 5.88 -5.45 37.10
C VAL A 36 7.12 -5.01 37.89
N HIS A 37 7.70 -5.93 38.65
CA HIS A 37 8.98 -5.73 39.33
C HIS A 37 10.15 -5.94 38.38
N HIS A 38 10.92 -4.87 38.14
CA HIS A 38 12.12 -4.89 37.29
C HIS A 38 13.23 -4.06 37.96
N ALA A 39 14.50 -4.45 37.82
CA ALA A 39 15.62 -3.78 38.49
C ALA A 39 15.72 -2.27 38.17
N GLU A 40 15.32 -1.88 36.96
CA GLU A 40 15.34 -0.50 36.49
C GLU A 40 13.99 0.25 36.66
N GLN A 41 13.00 -0.39 37.28
CA GLN A 41 11.62 0.12 37.39
C GLN A 41 11.54 1.54 37.96
N GLN A 42 12.20 1.81 39.09
CA GLN A 42 12.15 3.12 39.74
C GLN A 42 12.75 4.23 38.86
N LYS A 43 13.83 3.93 38.14
CA LYS A 43 14.49 4.88 37.23
C LYS A 43 13.61 5.16 36.02
N MET A 44 13.04 4.11 35.43
CA MET A 44 12.13 4.20 34.29
C MET A 44 10.85 4.98 34.62
N LEU A 45 10.21 4.70 35.77
CA LEU A 45 9.01 5.43 36.19
C LEU A 45 9.28 6.92 36.44
N LYS A 46 10.38 7.25 37.11
CA LYS A 46 10.81 8.65 37.30
C LYS A 46 11.03 9.34 35.96
N PHE A 47 11.61 8.64 34.98
CA PHE A 47 11.85 9.19 33.66
C PHE A 47 10.56 9.37 32.85
N LEU A 48 9.70 8.36 32.79
CA LEU A 48 8.45 8.36 32.01
C LEU A 48 7.41 9.34 32.54
N ASN A 49 7.43 9.66 33.84
CA ASN A 49 6.55 10.67 34.43
C ASN A 49 6.83 12.10 33.94
N ASN A 50 8.00 12.37 33.35
CA ASN A 50 8.29 13.69 32.79
C ASN A 50 7.47 13.97 31.52
N ASP A 51 7.39 15.25 31.16
CA ASP A 51 6.69 15.68 29.96
C ASP A 51 7.61 15.70 28.72
N PHE A 52 7.33 14.80 27.77
CA PHE A 52 8.10 14.63 26.54
C PHE A 52 7.65 15.56 25.41
N THR A 53 6.73 16.48 25.67
CA THR A 53 6.49 17.61 24.76
C THR A 53 7.65 18.61 24.81
N GLN A 54 8.33 18.72 25.96
CA GLN A 54 9.43 19.64 26.17
C GLN A 54 10.73 19.12 25.54
N HIS A 55 11.43 20.00 24.82
CA HIS A 55 12.70 19.67 24.16
C HIS A 55 13.76 19.11 25.12
N ARG A 56 13.83 19.62 26.36
CA ARG A 56 14.76 19.14 27.39
C ARG A 56 14.64 17.63 27.63
N TRP A 57 13.42 17.13 27.76
CA TRP A 57 13.17 15.71 28.03
C TRP A 57 13.29 14.85 26.78
N LYS A 58 12.98 15.39 25.58
CA LYS A 58 13.30 14.73 24.30
C LYS A 58 14.80 14.52 24.14
N SER A 59 15.63 15.55 24.35
CA SER A 59 17.08 15.43 24.28
C SER A 59 17.64 14.46 25.31
N ALA A 60 17.08 14.43 26.53
CA ALA A 60 17.46 13.45 27.54
C ALA A 60 17.13 12.01 27.10
N ALA A 61 15.98 11.79 26.45
CA ALA A 61 15.60 10.48 25.91
C ALA A 61 16.55 10.03 24.80
N LEU A 62 16.90 10.93 23.87
CA LEU A 62 17.85 10.63 22.80
C LEU A 62 19.25 10.28 23.35
N LYS A 63 19.75 11.03 24.34
CA LYS A 63 21.02 10.70 25.02
C LYS A 63 20.98 9.31 25.66
N ASN A 64 19.89 8.99 26.35
CA ASN A 64 19.70 7.66 26.94
C ASN A 64 19.64 6.56 25.86
N ALA A 65 19.03 6.85 24.71
CA ALA A 65 18.96 5.92 23.59
C ALA A 65 20.37 5.58 23.05
N PHE A 66 21.23 6.58 22.85
CA PHE A 66 22.62 6.36 22.43
C PHE A 66 23.46 5.59 23.46
N VAL A 67 23.25 5.84 24.75
CA VAL A 67 23.90 5.06 25.82
C VAL A 67 23.47 3.60 25.78
N LEU A 68 22.18 3.32 25.52
CA LEU A 68 21.67 1.95 25.40
C LEU A 68 22.14 1.23 24.14
N LEU A 69 22.34 1.96 23.03
CA LEU A 69 23.00 1.42 21.84
C LEU A 69 24.42 0.94 22.15
N GLY A 70 25.19 1.71 22.92
CA GLY A 70 26.53 1.31 23.37
C GLY A 70 26.52 0.07 24.28
N LYS A 71 25.39 -0.24 24.93
CA LYS A 71 25.20 -1.44 25.76
C LYS A 71 24.59 -2.63 25.01
N HIS A 72 24.48 -2.57 23.68
CA HIS A 72 23.83 -3.59 22.85
C HIS A 72 22.34 -3.84 23.16
N ARG A 73 21.67 -2.93 23.88
CA ARG A 73 20.23 -3.02 24.18
C ARG A 73 19.42 -2.32 23.10
N TYR A 74 19.36 -2.91 21.90
CA TYR A 74 18.82 -2.27 20.71
C TYR A 74 17.30 -1.99 20.79
N ILE A 75 16.51 -2.93 21.31
CA ILE A 75 15.06 -2.76 21.44
C ILE A 75 14.76 -1.64 22.45
N ASP A 76 15.55 -1.56 23.52
CA ASP A 76 15.35 -0.53 24.52
C ASP A 76 15.71 0.85 23.96
N ALA A 77 16.84 0.95 23.27
CA ALA A 77 17.21 2.16 22.55
C ALA A 77 16.11 2.59 21.57
N ALA A 78 15.53 1.67 20.81
CA ALA A 78 14.48 1.95 19.82
C ALA A 78 13.26 2.65 20.44
N TYR A 79 12.77 2.20 21.61
CA TYR A 79 11.64 2.88 22.24
C TYR A 79 12.03 4.23 22.87
N PHE A 80 13.30 4.41 23.31
CA PHE A 80 13.79 5.72 23.75
C PHE A 80 13.90 6.71 22.58
N PHE A 81 14.24 6.25 21.37
CA PHE A 81 14.19 7.09 20.16
C PHE A 81 12.76 7.54 19.83
N LEU A 82 11.77 6.66 19.97
CA LEU A 82 10.35 7.05 19.83
C LEU A 82 9.93 8.07 20.89
N LEU A 83 10.41 7.92 22.13
CA LEU A 83 10.13 8.84 23.22
C LEU A 83 10.80 10.23 23.01
N GLY A 84 11.95 10.24 22.33
CA GLY A 84 12.67 11.43 21.91
C GLY A 84 12.15 12.07 20.61
N ASP A 85 11.05 11.56 20.04
CA ASP A 85 10.44 12.03 18.79
C ASP A 85 11.36 11.89 17.55
N SER A 86 12.26 10.88 17.55
CA SER A 86 13.04 10.49 16.38
C SER A 86 12.65 9.08 15.90
N PRO A 87 11.54 8.94 15.13
CA PRO A 87 11.07 7.65 14.66
C PRO A 87 11.95 7.04 13.56
N LEU A 88 12.65 7.86 12.77
CA LEU A 88 13.55 7.39 11.72
C LEU A 88 14.73 6.63 12.32
N ASP A 89 15.37 7.17 13.36
CA ASP A 89 16.48 6.50 14.03
C ASP A 89 16.04 5.18 14.66
N CYS A 90 14.84 5.15 15.25
CA CYS A 90 14.23 3.91 15.73
C CYS A 90 14.13 2.87 14.61
N CYS A 91 13.53 3.22 13.46
CA CYS A 91 13.40 2.30 12.34
C CYS A 91 14.76 1.83 11.81
N ASN A 92 15.76 2.71 11.77
CA ASN A 92 17.09 2.37 11.32
C ASN A 92 17.77 1.34 12.24
N ILE A 93 17.58 1.44 13.56
CA ILE A 93 18.12 0.48 14.53
C ILE A 93 17.44 -0.87 14.39
N LEU A 94 16.12 -0.89 14.23
CA LEU A 94 15.37 -2.13 14.04
C LEU A 94 15.79 -2.86 12.76
N ALA A 95 15.93 -2.11 11.65
CA ALA A 95 16.32 -2.70 10.38
C ALA A 95 17.80 -3.13 10.35
N ASN A 96 18.74 -2.30 10.82
CA ASN A 96 20.17 -2.57 10.72
C ASN A 96 20.77 -3.40 11.86
N LYS A 97 20.31 -3.20 13.10
CA LYS A 97 20.91 -3.85 14.29
C LYS A 97 20.16 -5.10 14.71
N LEU A 98 18.84 -5.12 14.54
CA LEU A 98 18.01 -6.30 14.83
C LEU A 98 17.68 -7.13 13.58
N ASN A 99 18.06 -6.67 12.38
CA ASN A 99 17.75 -7.32 11.11
C ASN A 99 16.25 -7.63 10.94
N ASP A 100 15.38 -6.78 11.48
CA ASP A 100 13.93 -6.93 11.38
C ASP A 100 13.31 -5.71 10.67
N PRO A 101 13.38 -5.67 9.32
CA PRO A 101 12.76 -4.60 8.55
C PRO A 101 11.23 -4.63 8.64
N THR A 102 10.62 -5.79 8.91
CA THR A 102 9.16 -5.93 9.00
C THR A 102 8.60 -5.20 10.22
N LEU A 103 9.30 -5.29 11.35
CA LEU A 103 8.99 -4.55 12.56
C LEU A 103 9.18 -3.04 12.36
N ALA A 104 10.24 -2.63 11.67
CA ALA A 104 10.47 -1.22 11.32
C ALA A 104 9.32 -0.66 10.48
N ILE A 105 8.85 -1.39 9.46
CA ILE A 105 7.69 -1.02 8.64
C ILE A 105 6.42 -0.90 9.49
N ALA A 106 6.19 -1.85 10.40
CA ALA A 106 5.01 -1.82 11.27
C ALA A 106 5.01 -0.57 12.16
N ILE A 107 6.15 -0.21 12.73
CA ILE A 107 6.30 0.97 13.57
C ILE A 107 6.17 2.25 12.74
N ALA A 108 6.80 2.33 11.57
CA ALA A 108 6.64 3.46 10.66
C ALA A 108 5.17 3.68 10.24
N LYS A 109 4.44 2.59 9.98
CA LYS A 109 2.99 2.65 9.67
C LYS A 109 2.15 3.15 10.83
N ILE A 110 2.46 2.73 12.05
CA ILE A 110 1.69 3.10 13.25
C ILE A 110 2.03 4.53 13.67
N TYR A 111 3.32 4.86 13.77
CA TYR A 111 3.80 6.15 14.26
C TYR A 111 3.55 7.28 13.25
N GLY A 112 3.77 7.01 11.96
CA GLY A 112 3.60 7.99 10.88
C GLY A 112 2.15 8.40 10.62
N LYS A 113 1.16 7.63 11.07
CA LYS A 113 -0.27 8.01 11.01
C LYS A 113 -0.67 8.95 12.15
N SER A 114 0.12 10.00 12.39
CA SER A 114 -0.16 10.93 13.50
C SER A 114 -1.39 11.81 13.26
N LYS A 115 -1.80 12.01 12.00
CA LYS A 115 -3.09 12.61 11.64
C LYS A 115 -3.87 11.65 10.76
N ILE A 116 -5.17 11.58 10.98
CA ILE A 116 -6.11 10.72 10.23
C ILE A 116 -6.12 11.07 8.73
N ASN A 117 -5.67 12.28 8.36
CA ASN A 117 -5.71 12.82 7.00
C ASN A 117 -4.34 12.90 6.31
N ASP A 118 -3.24 12.44 6.93
CA ASP A 118 -1.94 12.46 6.25
C ASP A 118 -1.93 11.37 5.17
N GLU A 119 -2.10 11.80 3.92
CA GLU A 119 -2.19 10.88 2.79
C GLU A 119 -0.84 10.22 2.46
N LYS A 120 0.28 10.83 2.81
CA LYS A 120 1.62 10.32 2.51
C LYS A 120 2.37 10.10 3.82
N ASN A 121 2.57 8.83 4.19
CA ASN A 121 3.41 8.48 5.33
C ASN A 121 4.88 8.56 4.88
N GLU A 122 5.49 9.73 5.02
CA GLU A 122 6.87 9.98 4.60
C GLU A 122 7.88 9.06 5.29
N LEU A 123 7.70 8.81 6.59
CA LEU A 123 8.54 7.88 7.35
C LEU A 123 8.52 6.47 6.76
N LEU A 124 7.35 6.01 6.31
CA LEU A 124 7.21 4.72 5.68
C LEU A 124 7.96 4.65 4.35
N TYR A 125 7.92 5.71 3.55
CA TYR A 125 8.64 5.77 2.29
C TYR A 125 10.14 5.70 2.49
N GLN A 126 10.68 6.48 3.42
CA GLN A 126 12.10 6.46 3.74
C GLN A 126 12.57 5.09 4.24
N VAL A 127 11.76 4.39 5.04
CA VAL A 127 12.08 3.03 5.51
C VAL A 127 12.03 2.02 4.37
N ILE A 128 11.02 2.09 3.50
CA ILE A 128 10.88 1.19 2.36
C ILE A 128 12.04 1.38 1.37
N GLU A 129 12.35 2.62 1.03
CA GLU A 129 13.44 2.98 0.11
C GLU A 129 14.80 2.50 0.61
N ARG A 130 15.10 2.68 1.90
CA ARG A 130 16.41 2.32 2.46
C ARG A 130 16.60 0.83 2.68
N TYR A 131 15.54 0.11 3.05
CA TYR A 131 15.67 -1.27 3.54
C TYR A 131 14.99 -2.30 2.65
N VAL A 132 13.75 -2.06 2.25
CA VAL A 132 12.94 -3.08 1.55
C VAL A 132 13.24 -3.10 0.06
N LEU A 133 13.39 -1.93 -0.55
CA LEU A 133 13.63 -1.79 -1.98
C LEU A 133 14.96 -2.43 -2.43
N PRO A 134 16.11 -2.22 -1.73
CA PRO A 134 17.35 -2.84 -2.13
C PRO A 134 17.31 -4.36 -2.02
N ASP A 135 16.63 -4.89 -1.01
CA ASP A 135 16.48 -6.33 -0.80
C ASP A 135 15.58 -6.96 -1.87
N ALA A 136 14.48 -6.27 -2.24
CA ALA A 136 13.61 -6.68 -3.33
C ALA A 136 14.37 -6.81 -4.67
N ILE A 137 15.24 -5.84 -4.97
CA ILE A 137 16.02 -5.84 -6.22
C ILE A 137 17.11 -6.91 -6.19
N LYS A 138 17.86 -7.05 -5.09
CA LYS A 138 18.89 -8.11 -4.94
C LYS A 138 18.29 -9.50 -5.15
N ASN A 139 17.11 -9.71 -4.59
CA ASN A 139 16.41 -10.97 -4.65
C ASN A 139 15.62 -11.20 -5.94
N GLY A 140 15.29 -10.14 -6.68
CA GLY A 140 14.39 -10.22 -7.84
C GLY A 140 12.92 -10.47 -7.47
N ASP A 141 12.50 -10.13 -6.24
CA ASP A 141 11.19 -10.50 -5.71
C ASP A 141 10.06 -9.58 -6.24
N ARG A 142 9.45 -9.96 -7.38
CA ARG A 142 8.36 -9.20 -8.04
C ARG A 142 7.18 -8.84 -7.15
N TRP A 143 6.77 -9.77 -6.27
CA TRP A 143 5.69 -9.52 -5.32
C TRP A 143 6.02 -8.38 -4.35
N THR A 144 7.23 -8.39 -3.78
CA THR A 144 7.66 -7.31 -2.86
C THR A 144 7.73 -5.97 -3.58
N THR A 145 8.19 -5.95 -4.84
CA THR A 145 8.21 -4.75 -5.67
C THR A 145 6.81 -4.22 -5.94
N SER A 146 5.86 -5.10 -6.30
CA SER A 146 4.44 -4.74 -6.45
C SER A 146 3.87 -4.15 -5.17
N TRP A 147 4.16 -4.77 -4.02
CA TRP A 147 3.73 -4.30 -2.71
C TRP A 147 4.33 -2.93 -2.35
N ILE A 148 5.60 -2.67 -2.69
CA ILE A 148 6.24 -1.36 -2.48
C ILE A 148 5.48 -0.26 -3.23
N PHE A 149 5.26 -0.42 -4.52
CA PHE A 149 4.51 0.57 -5.33
C PHE A 149 3.06 0.73 -4.84
N TRP A 150 2.44 -0.37 -4.40
CA TRP A 150 1.12 -0.32 -3.80
C TRP A 150 1.11 0.53 -2.52
N GLN A 151 2.15 0.40 -1.69
CA GLN A 151 2.33 1.16 -0.46
C GLN A 151 2.63 2.65 -0.74
N ILE A 152 3.27 2.95 -1.88
CA ILE A 152 3.51 4.30 -2.44
C ILE A 152 2.25 4.91 -3.06
N LYS A 153 1.16 4.15 -3.15
CA LYS A 153 -0.12 4.53 -3.79
C LYS A 153 -0.03 4.64 -5.32
N GLU A 154 1.07 4.21 -5.92
CA GLU A 154 1.26 4.11 -7.36
C GLU A 154 0.73 2.77 -7.85
N LYS A 155 -0.61 2.67 -7.88
CA LYS A 155 -1.33 1.45 -8.24
C LYS A 155 -1.03 0.97 -9.67
N GLU A 156 -0.85 1.91 -10.60
CA GLU A 156 -0.52 1.60 -12.00
C GLU A 156 0.81 0.83 -12.09
N LEU A 157 1.83 1.28 -11.36
CA LEU A 157 3.15 0.65 -11.34
C LEU A 157 3.15 -0.66 -10.53
N SER A 158 2.32 -0.76 -9.49
CA SER A 158 2.23 -1.98 -8.69
C SER A 158 1.83 -3.21 -9.51
N ILE A 159 0.97 -3.05 -10.52
CA ILE A 159 0.59 -4.15 -11.41
C ILE A 159 1.68 -4.48 -12.40
N GLN A 160 2.30 -3.45 -12.98
CA GLN A 160 3.40 -3.65 -13.91
C GLN A 160 4.56 -4.40 -13.25
N ALA A 161 4.82 -4.14 -11.96
CA ALA A 161 5.85 -4.83 -11.18
C ALA A 161 5.57 -6.32 -10.92
N LEU A 162 4.35 -6.81 -11.13
CA LEU A 162 4.06 -8.25 -11.03
C LEU A 162 4.60 -9.03 -12.24
N ILE A 163 4.73 -8.37 -13.39
CA ILE A 163 5.16 -8.99 -14.65
C ILE A 163 6.59 -8.56 -14.99
N LYS A 164 6.87 -7.25 -14.96
CA LYS A 164 8.17 -6.66 -15.31
C LYS A 164 9.21 -6.97 -14.24
N SER A 165 10.48 -6.95 -14.64
CA SER A 165 11.60 -7.10 -13.72
C SER A 165 11.63 -5.93 -12.71
N PRO A 166 11.92 -6.17 -11.42
CA PRO A 166 12.06 -5.11 -10.43
C PRO A 166 13.02 -4.00 -10.83
N ILE A 167 14.13 -4.33 -11.50
CA ILE A 167 15.13 -3.34 -11.89
C ILE A 167 14.63 -2.42 -13.02
N ASP A 168 13.84 -2.96 -13.95
CA ASP A 168 13.25 -2.20 -15.04
C ASP A 168 12.19 -1.23 -14.51
N MET A 169 11.44 -1.64 -13.48
CA MET A 169 10.43 -0.80 -12.86
C MET A 169 11.05 0.38 -12.11
N VAL A 170 12.08 0.11 -11.30
CA VAL A 170 12.68 1.14 -10.46
C VAL A 170 13.50 2.11 -11.31
N SER A 171 14.23 1.64 -12.33
CA SER A 171 14.98 2.50 -13.26
C SER A 171 14.10 3.42 -14.11
N LYS A 172 12.93 2.93 -14.57
CA LYS A 172 12.04 3.70 -15.46
C LYS A 172 11.14 4.68 -14.71
N HIS A 173 10.80 4.41 -13.44
CA HIS A 173 9.66 5.07 -12.81
C HIS A 173 9.93 5.70 -11.44
N SER A 174 11.14 5.64 -10.88
CA SER A 174 11.36 6.17 -9.54
C SER A 174 12.37 7.30 -9.44
N ASN A 175 12.02 8.30 -8.61
CA ASN A 175 12.95 9.26 -8.01
C ASN A 175 13.75 8.64 -6.85
N PHE A 176 13.80 7.30 -6.73
CA PHE A 176 14.55 6.65 -5.67
C PHE A 176 16.03 6.71 -6.01
N ASP A 177 16.85 7.16 -5.05
CA ASP A 177 18.31 7.15 -5.17
C ASP A 177 18.79 5.71 -5.02
N ILE A 178 18.69 4.92 -6.10
CA ILE A 178 19.20 3.55 -6.11
C ILE A 178 20.72 3.61 -6.02
N PRO A 179 21.37 2.88 -5.09
CA PRO A 179 22.81 2.68 -5.14
C PRO A 179 23.19 2.07 -6.50
N LYS A 180 24.05 2.76 -7.25
CA LYS A 180 24.43 2.40 -8.63
C LYS A 180 25.07 1.00 -8.76
N ASP A 181 25.48 0.39 -7.65
CA ASP A 181 26.08 -0.94 -7.58
C ASP A 181 25.07 -2.10 -7.39
N LEU A 182 23.77 -1.82 -7.41
CA LEU A 182 22.75 -2.81 -7.13
C LEU A 182 22.45 -3.70 -8.35
N GLN A 183 23.29 -4.72 -8.54
CA GLN A 183 23.02 -5.77 -9.53
C GLN A 183 22.10 -6.85 -8.97
N VAL A 184 21.20 -7.36 -9.82
CA VAL A 184 20.38 -8.54 -9.48
C VAL A 184 21.34 -9.70 -9.20
N SER A 185 21.24 -10.30 -8.02
CA SER A 185 22.06 -11.47 -7.69
C SER A 185 21.74 -12.58 -8.71
N THR A 186 22.71 -13.44 -9.02
CA THR A 186 22.50 -14.62 -9.88
C THR A 186 21.34 -15.51 -9.35
N LYS A 187 21.06 -15.44 -8.04
CA LYS A 187 19.90 -16.08 -7.40
C LYS A 187 18.56 -15.42 -7.74
N GLY A 188 18.53 -14.12 -7.99
CA GLY A 188 17.33 -13.37 -8.37
C GLY A 188 16.93 -13.53 -9.84
N GLN A 189 17.79 -14.12 -10.67
CA GLN A 189 17.46 -14.57 -12.02
C GLN A 189 16.95 -16.02 -12.04
N SER A 190 16.89 -16.69 -10.88
CA SER A 190 16.45 -18.08 -10.79
C SER A 190 14.94 -18.20 -11.02
N PHE A 191 14.56 -19.16 -11.84
CA PHE A 191 13.17 -19.52 -12.11
C PHE A 191 12.38 -19.94 -10.86
N LEU A 192 13.05 -20.47 -9.83
CA LEU A 192 12.41 -20.92 -8.58
C LEU A 192 11.83 -19.77 -7.73
N ARG A 193 12.19 -18.53 -8.02
CA ARG A 193 11.73 -17.34 -7.27
C ARG A 193 10.40 -16.81 -7.77
N ASP A 194 10.04 -17.11 -9.01
CA ASP A 194 8.76 -16.68 -9.55
C ASP A 194 7.67 -17.60 -9.00
N ASP A 195 6.79 -17.05 -8.17
CA ASP A 195 5.63 -17.78 -7.67
C ASP A 195 4.52 -17.74 -8.74
N PRO A 196 4.03 -18.91 -9.20
CA PRO A 196 3.00 -18.94 -10.22
C PRO A 196 1.68 -18.31 -9.76
N VAL A 197 1.45 -18.12 -8.46
CA VAL A 197 0.26 -17.41 -7.93
C VAL A 197 0.23 -15.93 -8.34
N LEU A 198 1.37 -15.34 -8.72
CA LEU A 198 1.41 -13.94 -9.18
C LEU A 198 0.53 -13.71 -10.42
N ILE A 199 0.36 -14.71 -11.29
CA ILE A 199 -0.51 -14.58 -12.47
C ILE A 199 -1.98 -14.42 -12.07
N ILE A 200 -2.40 -15.13 -11.02
CA ILE A 200 -3.78 -15.08 -10.51
C ILE A 200 -4.01 -13.71 -9.87
N LEU A 201 -3.04 -13.23 -9.08
CA LEU A 201 -3.11 -11.89 -8.49
C LEU A 201 -3.16 -10.80 -9.58
N PHE A 202 -2.37 -10.92 -10.63
CA PHE A 202 -2.40 -9.99 -11.75
C PHE A 202 -3.77 -9.95 -12.42
N ASN A 203 -4.36 -11.12 -12.72
CA ASN A 203 -5.68 -11.21 -13.34
C ASN A 203 -6.78 -10.61 -12.43
N ASP A 204 -6.75 -10.92 -11.13
CA ASP A 204 -7.70 -10.38 -10.15
C ASP A 204 -7.58 -8.85 -10.03
N LEU A 205 -6.36 -8.31 -9.99
CA LEU A 205 -6.15 -6.87 -9.91
C LEU A 205 -6.56 -6.14 -11.19
N ARG A 206 -6.29 -6.71 -12.37
CA ARG A 206 -6.71 -6.21 -13.68
C ARG A 206 -8.23 -6.01 -13.74
N ASN A 207 -9.00 -6.93 -13.16
CA ASN A 207 -10.48 -6.89 -13.18
C ASN A 207 -11.10 -5.99 -12.10
N LYS A 208 -10.37 -5.58 -11.07
CA LYS A 208 -10.95 -4.91 -9.89
C LYS A 208 -11.07 -3.39 -9.97
N LYS A 209 -10.08 -2.66 -10.50
CA LYS A 209 -10.09 -1.17 -10.50
C LYS A 209 -9.57 -0.58 -11.80
N ILE A 210 -10.08 0.59 -12.15
CA ILE A 210 -9.69 1.34 -13.36
C ILE A 210 -8.20 1.70 -13.35
N ASN A 211 -7.66 2.14 -12.22
CA ASN A 211 -6.22 2.47 -12.11
C ASN A 211 -5.33 1.26 -12.37
N TYR A 212 -5.83 0.07 -12.04
CA TYR A 212 -5.12 -1.17 -12.26
C TYR A 212 -5.17 -1.59 -13.73
N LEU A 213 -6.33 -1.47 -14.36
CA LEU A 213 -6.52 -1.66 -15.80
C LEU A 213 -5.62 -0.71 -16.62
N LYS A 214 -5.55 0.57 -16.26
CA LYS A 214 -4.65 1.53 -16.93
C LYS A 214 -3.18 1.11 -16.82
N GLY A 215 -2.80 0.51 -15.69
CA GLY A 215 -1.48 -0.08 -15.50
C GLY A 215 -1.22 -1.31 -16.38
N SER A 216 -2.20 -2.21 -16.53
CA SER A 216 -2.07 -3.40 -17.38
C SER A 216 -2.00 -3.05 -18.87
N LEU A 217 -2.72 -2.03 -19.32
CA LEU A 217 -2.67 -1.55 -20.71
C LEU A 217 -1.27 -1.00 -21.10
N ASN A 218 -0.46 -0.60 -20.13
CA ASN A 218 0.92 -0.12 -20.34
C ASN A 218 1.96 -1.26 -20.38
N ILE A 219 1.52 -2.52 -20.30
CA ILE A 219 2.37 -3.69 -20.43
C ILE A 219 2.36 -4.13 -21.89
N SER A 220 3.51 -4.54 -22.42
CA SER A 220 3.56 -5.10 -23.77
C SER A 220 2.97 -6.52 -23.77
N LYS A 221 2.22 -6.87 -24.82
CA LYS A 221 1.67 -8.23 -24.98
C LYS A 221 2.78 -9.29 -24.97
N ASP A 222 3.96 -8.95 -25.50
CA ASP A 222 5.11 -9.84 -25.51
C ASP A 222 5.63 -10.10 -24.09
N GLU A 223 5.68 -9.08 -23.23
CA GLU A 223 6.11 -9.22 -21.83
C GLU A 223 5.13 -10.09 -21.05
N GLU A 224 3.82 -9.89 -21.25
CA GLU A 224 2.76 -10.68 -20.63
C GLU A 224 2.82 -12.14 -21.12
N PHE A 225 2.95 -12.36 -22.43
CA PHE A 225 3.09 -13.69 -23.02
C PHE A 225 4.30 -14.44 -22.47
N GLN A 226 5.47 -13.81 -22.43
CA GLN A 226 6.70 -14.41 -21.88
C GLN A 226 6.53 -14.80 -20.41
N PHE A 227 5.85 -13.95 -19.62
CA PHE A 227 5.57 -14.26 -18.23
C PHE A 227 4.62 -15.46 -18.07
N ILE A 228 3.56 -15.56 -18.88
CA ILE A 228 2.63 -16.70 -18.86
C ILE A 228 3.35 -17.99 -19.23
N ILE A 229 4.16 -17.98 -20.29
CA ILE A 229 4.95 -19.14 -20.69
C ILE A 229 5.89 -19.56 -19.56
N LYS A 230 6.54 -18.60 -18.89
CA LYS A 230 7.38 -18.88 -17.73
C LYS A 230 6.57 -19.55 -16.61
N VAL A 231 5.38 -19.05 -16.28
CA VAL A 231 4.49 -19.64 -15.27
C VAL A 231 4.02 -21.04 -15.66
N CYS A 232 3.68 -21.28 -16.92
CA CYS A 232 3.32 -22.60 -17.43
C CYS A 232 4.47 -23.59 -17.26
N MET A 233 5.69 -23.18 -17.61
CA MET A 233 6.88 -23.99 -17.37
C MET A 233 7.05 -24.30 -15.88
N ILE A 234 6.71 -23.37 -14.97
CA ILE A 234 6.83 -23.59 -13.52
C ILE A 234 5.85 -24.69 -13.10
N TYR A 235 4.60 -24.59 -13.52
CA TYR A 235 3.59 -25.61 -13.25
C TYR A 235 3.97 -26.98 -13.80
N THR A 236 4.48 -27.06 -15.04
CA THR A 236 4.94 -28.33 -15.61
C THR A 236 6.11 -28.92 -14.84
N ARG A 237 7.06 -28.11 -14.38
CA ARG A 237 8.16 -28.59 -13.53
C ARG A 237 7.71 -29.04 -12.14
N MET A 238 6.60 -28.49 -11.63
CA MET A 238 5.96 -28.96 -10.41
C MET A 238 5.12 -30.24 -10.62
N GLY A 239 4.91 -30.69 -11.87
CA GLY A 239 4.05 -31.82 -12.21
C GLY A 239 2.56 -31.46 -12.32
N CYS A 240 2.23 -30.16 -12.36
CA CYS A 240 0.87 -29.63 -12.43
C CYS A 240 0.48 -29.23 -13.86
N ASP A 241 0.65 -30.13 -14.83
CA ASP A 241 0.40 -29.83 -16.25
C ASP A 241 -1.03 -29.41 -16.55
N TYR A 242 -2.00 -29.96 -15.81
CA TYR A 242 -3.40 -29.58 -15.93
C TYR A 242 -3.62 -28.08 -15.66
N LEU A 243 -2.99 -27.53 -14.61
CA LEU A 243 -3.09 -26.11 -14.29
C LEU A 243 -2.43 -25.23 -15.36
N ALA A 244 -1.32 -25.70 -15.96
CA ALA A 244 -0.69 -24.99 -17.07
C ALA A 244 -1.61 -24.92 -18.30
N LEU A 245 -2.27 -26.03 -18.65
CA LEU A 245 -3.23 -26.08 -19.76
C LEU A 245 -4.49 -25.25 -19.46
N GLU A 246 -5.00 -25.32 -18.23
CA GLU A 246 -6.14 -24.51 -17.81
C GLU A 246 -5.82 -23.02 -17.87
N LEU A 247 -4.63 -22.62 -17.42
CA LEU A 247 -4.16 -21.24 -17.52
C LEU A 247 -4.12 -20.78 -18.99
N LEU A 248 -3.49 -21.57 -19.88
CA LEU A 248 -3.40 -21.23 -21.30
C LEU A 248 -4.76 -21.16 -21.99
N ARG A 249 -5.68 -22.05 -21.63
CA ARG A 249 -7.03 -22.10 -22.22
C ARG A 249 -7.89 -20.91 -21.81
N ASN A 250 -7.78 -20.48 -20.55
CA ASN A 250 -8.64 -19.44 -19.99
C ASN A 250 -8.02 -18.03 -20.08
N TRP A 251 -6.74 -17.91 -20.45
CA TRP A 251 -6.09 -16.60 -20.53
C TRP A 251 -6.54 -15.79 -21.74
N THR A 252 -6.91 -14.54 -21.50
CA THR A 252 -7.30 -13.59 -22.55
C THR A 252 -6.44 -12.33 -22.47
N PHE A 253 -5.77 -11.99 -23.58
CA PHE A 253 -5.02 -10.74 -23.70
C PHE A 253 -5.98 -9.57 -23.94
N ASP A 254 -5.73 -8.43 -23.29
CA ASP A 254 -6.49 -7.21 -23.57
C ASP A 254 -6.18 -6.74 -25.01
N THR A 255 -7.20 -6.71 -25.85
CA THR A 255 -7.15 -6.04 -27.14
C THR A 255 -7.38 -4.55 -26.92
N LYS A 256 -6.33 -3.74 -27.08
CA LYS A 256 -6.45 -2.26 -27.13
C LYS A 256 -7.45 -1.76 -28.20
N ASP A 257 -7.92 -2.64 -29.10
CA ASP A 257 -8.68 -2.29 -30.31
C ASP A 257 -10.19 -2.61 -30.29
N ASP A 258 -10.72 -3.39 -29.33
CA ASP A 258 -12.11 -3.85 -29.43
C ASP A 258 -13.15 -2.86 -28.87
N ASP A 259 -12.72 -1.85 -28.10
CA ASP A 259 -13.60 -0.78 -27.63
C ASP A 259 -13.65 0.42 -28.59
N LEU A 260 -12.65 0.60 -29.46
CA LEU A 260 -12.67 1.64 -30.51
C LEU A 260 -13.44 1.20 -31.77
N LYS A 261 -13.52 -0.10 -32.05
CA LYS A 261 -14.27 -0.61 -33.21
C LYS A 261 -15.77 -0.78 -32.97
N LYS A 262 -16.22 -0.83 -31.70
CA LYS A 262 -17.65 -0.89 -31.37
C LYS A 262 -18.36 0.46 -31.49
N SER A 263 -17.64 1.59 -31.44
CA SER A 263 -18.22 2.91 -31.72
C SER A 263 -18.37 3.21 -33.21
N ASP A 264 -17.51 2.63 -34.06
CA ASP A 264 -17.47 2.95 -35.50
C ASP A 264 -18.28 2.00 -36.39
N GLN A 265 -18.76 0.87 -35.87
CA GLN A 265 -19.58 -0.08 -36.65
C GLN A 265 -21.10 0.14 -36.57
N ASN A 266 -21.58 1.09 -35.75
CA ASN A 266 -23.01 1.39 -35.64
C ASN A 266 -23.51 2.58 -36.49
N ASN A 267 -22.64 3.21 -37.30
CA ASN A 267 -23.05 4.28 -38.22
C ASN A 267 -22.63 3.93 -39.65
N GLY A 268 -23.37 3.03 -40.29
CA GLY A 268 -23.05 2.58 -41.64
C GLY A 268 -24.27 2.09 -42.41
N GLY A 269 -25.27 2.95 -42.62
CA GLY A 269 -26.33 2.67 -43.58
C GLY A 269 -27.46 3.67 -43.49
N TYR A 270 -27.47 4.68 -44.36
CA TYR A 270 -28.52 4.94 -45.35
C TYR A 270 -28.19 6.24 -46.11
N LEU A 271 -28.01 6.11 -47.43
CA LEU A 271 -27.86 7.20 -48.38
C LEU A 271 -29.22 7.93 -48.56
N ASN A 272 -29.18 9.27 -48.52
CA ASN A 272 -29.76 10.21 -49.51
C ASN A 272 -30.63 11.36 -48.97
N LYS A 273 -30.25 12.55 -49.49
CA LYS A 273 -31.00 13.75 -49.87
C LYS A 273 -31.08 14.94 -48.90
N GLU A 274 -30.69 16.09 -49.47
CA GLU A 274 -30.61 17.45 -48.93
C GLU A 274 -31.96 18.00 -48.42
N PRO A 275 -31.95 19.02 -47.54
CA PRO A 275 -33.17 19.59 -46.97
C PRO A 275 -33.64 20.88 -47.68
N THR A 276 -34.96 21.03 -47.86
CA THR A 276 -35.81 22.26 -47.75
C THR A 276 -37.20 22.01 -48.39
N PRO A 277 -38.27 22.80 -48.13
CA PRO A 277 -38.84 23.25 -46.85
C PRO A 277 -40.41 23.09 -46.76
N LEU A 278 -40.96 23.36 -45.57
CA LEU A 278 -42.37 23.66 -45.15
C LEU A 278 -43.58 23.20 -46.01
N SER A 279 -44.53 22.47 -45.40
CA SER A 279 -45.89 22.96 -45.04
C SER A 279 -46.93 21.85 -44.78
N SER A 280 -47.84 22.17 -43.84
CA SER A 280 -49.21 21.65 -43.64
C SER A 280 -49.45 20.18 -43.27
N VAL A 281 -49.73 19.93 -41.98
CA VAL A 281 -51.01 19.32 -41.57
C VAL A 281 -51.49 20.01 -40.29
N ALA A 282 -52.43 20.93 -40.48
CA ALA A 282 -53.36 21.37 -39.45
C ALA A 282 -54.35 20.23 -39.16
N ASN A 283 -54.56 19.91 -37.88
CA ASN A 283 -55.87 19.61 -37.27
C ASN A 283 -55.69 18.84 -35.94
N LEU A 284 -55.42 19.56 -34.85
CA LEU A 284 -55.85 19.15 -33.51
C LEU A 284 -56.27 20.42 -32.75
N LYS A 285 -57.51 20.46 -32.26
CA LYS A 285 -58.02 21.56 -31.41
C LYS A 285 -57.28 21.59 -30.07
N PRO A 286 -57.01 22.78 -29.49
CA PRO A 286 -56.49 22.88 -28.13
C PRO A 286 -57.57 22.56 -27.07
N PRO A 287 -57.21 21.99 -25.91
CA PRO A 287 -58.15 21.71 -24.83
C PRO A 287 -58.56 23.00 -24.08
N SER A 288 -59.76 22.97 -23.48
CA SER A 288 -60.43 24.08 -22.80
C SER A 288 -59.77 24.53 -21.49
N SER A 289 -59.77 25.84 -21.26
CA SER A 289 -59.14 26.57 -20.14
C SER A 289 -59.90 26.51 -18.80
N GLN A 290 -60.34 25.34 -18.36
CA GLN A 290 -61.07 25.17 -17.07
C GLN A 290 -60.52 24.05 -16.17
N ALA A 291 -59.27 23.61 -16.35
CA ALA A 291 -58.72 22.47 -15.60
C ALA A 291 -57.54 22.82 -14.67
N PHE A 292 -57.36 24.10 -14.29
CA PHE A 292 -56.37 24.48 -13.29
C PHE A 292 -57.01 25.42 -12.26
N GLU A 293 -57.58 24.82 -11.21
CA GLU A 293 -57.83 25.51 -9.95
C GLU A 293 -56.63 25.29 -9.04
N GLU A 294 -56.03 26.39 -8.55
CA GLU A 294 -54.95 26.35 -7.57
C GLU A 294 -55.47 25.80 -6.22
N PRO A 295 -54.74 24.88 -5.56
CA PRO A 295 -55.18 24.33 -4.29
C PRO A 295 -55.04 25.37 -3.16
N ASP A 296 -56.12 25.55 -2.39
CA ASP A 296 -56.24 26.48 -1.27
C ASP A 296 -55.30 26.08 -0.10
N MET A 297 -54.31 26.93 0.20
CA MET A 297 -53.30 26.74 1.24
C MET A 297 -53.72 27.23 2.64
N SER A 298 -54.98 27.60 2.85
CA SER A 298 -55.48 28.08 4.15
C SER A 298 -55.66 27.00 5.23
N SER A 299 -55.35 25.73 4.93
CA SER A 299 -55.51 24.59 5.83
C SER A 299 -54.23 24.11 6.54
N PHE A 300 -53.07 24.73 6.27
CA PHE A 300 -51.81 24.40 6.94
C PHE A 300 -51.56 25.32 8.13
N ASP A 301 -52.08 24.94 9.28
CA ASP A 301 -51.76 25.54 10.59
C ASP A 301 -50.37 25.07 11.03
N PHE A 302 -49.35 25.92 10.84
CA PHE A 302 -48.02 25.71 11.40
C PHE A 302 -47.97 26.32 12.80
N GLY A 303 -48.48 25.57 13.77
CA GLY A 303 -48.39 25.90 15.18
C GLY A 303 -46.94 26.09 15.62
N PHE A 304 -46.68 27.26 16.21
CA PHE A 304 -45.50 27.59 17.01
C PHE A 304 -45.44 26.78 18.32
#